data_AF-A0AAD6GN86-F1
#
_entry.id   AF-A0AAD6GN86-F1
#
_cell.length_a   1.000
_cell.length_b   1.000
_cell.length_c   1.000
_cell.angle_alpha   90.00
_cell.angle_beta   90.00
_cell.angle_gamma   90.00
#
_symmetry.space_group_name_H-M   'P 1'
#
loop_
_entity.id
_entity.type
_entity.pdbx_description
1 polymer ?
#
loop_
_entity_poly.entity_id
_entity_poly.type
_entity_poly.pdbx_seq_one_letter_code
_entity_poly.pdbx_strand_id
1 'polypeptide(L)'
;MADPLSITASVLAVITAAIKSTKSLNGAVSRYRGRDKTLGRLQDELQDLAKILESLERAVGDEMTMLELLQNPIDRCSKVCQEFEESMETFWRKSKTGIRDWTKMEFMRGDINDFIERISGYKSTISVGLGTVNMYANMSFSREPADAVLRHAAKISKEVLKQYNEMIQDTAYNLELHLQRIDEKMEIFKINCTGSSEFTGDLNDEREVTKQCLRVCEDARHVIESIGTREGSLLQSRSQNDAEDDEGKRFQAQVLTCQALDENRDSFSLLISQLRSRLETLIMNNDPSDEKERARLQEDINSSKQCLEVCKVANEVSSQKIYRIGEVIADGESDQVVVTTLADLFDIKRAVSQGNSAQLVGGQ
;
A
#
# COMPACT_ATOMS: atom_id res chain seq x y z
N MET A 1 -0.25 33.87 -5.61
CA MET A 1 -0.43 32.45 -5.97
C MET A 1 0.93 31.98 -6.46
N ALA A 2 1.51 30.94 -5.85
CA ALA A 2 2.77 30.39 -6.33
C ALA A 2 2.52 29.60 -7.62
N ASP A 3 3.50 29.57 -8.51
CA ASP A 3 3.48 28.72 -9.70
C ASP A 3 3.60 27.25 -9.25
N PRO A 4 2.73 26.34 -9.72
CA PRO A 4 2.87 24.89 -9.51
C PRO A 4 4.33 24.40 -9.68
N LEU A 5 5.03 24.82 -10.73
CA LEU A 5 6.43 24.44 -10.98
C LEU A 5 7.39 24.93 -9.87
N SER A 6 7.10 26.09 -9.28
CA SER A 6 7.87 26.62 -8.14
C SER A 6 7.63 25.85 -6.85
N ILE A 7 6.47 25.21 -6.70
CA ILE A 7 6.15 24.37 -5.54
C ILE A 7 6.87 23.03 -5.68
N THR A 8 6.73 22.35 -6.83
CA THR A 8 7.48 21.10 -7.12
C THR A 8 8.98 21.28 -6.93
N ALA A 9 9.55 22.38 -7.44
CA ALA A 9 10.98 22.67 -7.30
C ALA A 9 11.42 22.87 -5.83
N SER A 10 10.58 23.48 -5.00
CA SER A 10 10.91 23.70 -3.58
C SER A 10 10.79 22.43 -2.74
N VAL A 11 9.77 21.60 -2.98
CA VAL A 11 9.63 20.29 -2.32
C VAL A 11 10.74 19.34 -2.76
N LEU A 12 11.07 19.28 -4.06
CA LEU A 12 12.17 18.45 -4.56
C LEU A 12 13.51 18.83 -3.92
N ALA A 13 13.81 20.13 -3.81
CA ALA A 13 15.01 20.61 -3.13
C ALA A 13 15.07 20.19 -1.65
N VAL A 14 13.94 20.23 -0.95
CA VAL A 14 13.82 19.75 0.44
C VAL A 14 14.03 18.24 0.56
N ILE A 15 13.45 17.44 -0.34
CA ILE A 15 13.68 15.99 -0.41
C ILE A 15 15.16 15.67 -0.68
N THR A 16 15.78 16.30 -1.68
CA THR A 16 17.21 16.11 -1.99
C THR A 16 18.10 16.50 -0.81
N ALA A 17 17.78 17.57 -0.08
CA ALA A 17 18.49 17.97 1.13
C ALA A 17 18.37 16.91 2.24
N ALA A 18 17.19 16.35 2.46
CA ALA A 18 16.95 15.28 3.42
C ALA A 18 17.71 13.98 3.06
N ILE A 19 17.67 13.56 1.79
CA ILE A 19 18.44 12.40 1.30
C ILE A 19 19.94 12.59 1.63
N LYS A 20 20.47 13.80 1.39
CA LYS A 20 21.87 14.11 1.66
C LYS A 20 22.21 14.09 3.15
N SER A 21 21.41 14.72 4.01
CA SER A 21 21.66 14.79 5.46
C SER A 21 21.49 13.43 6.13
N THR A 22 20.43 12.67 5.83
CA THR A 22 20.25 11.29 6.31
C THR A 22 21.41 10.39 5.90
N LYS A 23 21.91 10.50 4.66
CA LYS A 23 23.08 9.74 4.20
C LYS A 23 24.39 10.17 4.87
N SER A 24 24.58 11.47 5.13
CA SER A 24 25.76 11.99 5.83
C SER A 24 25.81 11.45 7.26
N LEU A 25 24.70 11.58 8.00
CA LEU A 25 24.56 11.07 9.36
C LEU A 25 24.70 9.54 9.42
N ASN A 26 24.09 8.79 8.49
CA ASN A 26 24.30 7.34 8.36
C ASN A 26 25.80 7.01 8.18
N GLY A 27 26.49 7.77 7.34
CA GLY A 27 27.94 7.70 7.17
C GLY A 27 28.71 7.96 8.46
N ALA A 28 28.35 9.01 9.21
CA ALA A 28 28.95 9.32 10.51
C ALA A 28 28.73 8.19 11.52
N VAL A 29 27.48 7.73 11.72
CA VAL A 29 27.11 6.62 12.61
C VAL A 29 27.85 5.32 12.24
N SER A 30 28.00 5.03 10.93
CA SER A 30 28.64 3.80 10.44
C SER A 30 30.08 3.62 10.94
N ARG A 31 30.82 4.71 11.15
CA ARG A 31 32.20 4.72 11.68
C ARG A 31 32.30 4.16 13.11
N TYR A 32 31.17 4.10 13.84
CA TYR A 32 31.12 3.73 15.25
C TYR A 32 30.18 2.54 15.56
N ARG A 33 29.28 2.15 14.64
CA ARG A 33 28.27 1.06 14.83
C ARG A 33 28.83 -0.26 15.37
N GLY A 34 30.01 -0.69 14.92
CA GLY A 34 30.57 -2.01 15.23
C GLY A 34 30.85 -2.32 16.72
N ARG A 35 30.45 -1.43 17.64
CA ARG A 35 30.69 -1.49 19.08
C ARG A 35 29.41 -1.33 19.92
N ASP A 36 28.25 -1.05 19.32
CA ASP A 36 27.01 -0.79 20.06
C ASP A 36 25.73 -1.16 19.27
N LYS A 37 24.74 -1.74 19.97
CA LYS A 37 23.45 -2.16 19.37
C LYS A 37 22.53 -0.99 19.05
N THR A 38 22.56 0.08 19.84
CA THR A 38 21.67 1.25 19.67
C THR A 38 22.14 2.13 18.52
N LEU A 39 23.46 2.30 18.35
CA LEU A 39 24.03 2.86 17.11
C LEU A 39 23.71 1.98 15.90
N GLY A 40 23.60 0.66 16.08
CA GLY A 40 23.09 -0.25 15.05
C GLY A 40 21.66 0.05 14.64
N ARG A 41 20.73 0.11 15.61
CA ARG A 41 19.32 0.49 15.39
C ARG A 41 19.20 1.83 14.67
N LEU A 42 19.94 2.86 15.13
CA LEU A 42 19.94 4.15 14.47
C LEU A 42 20.41 4.06 13.01
N GLN A 43 21.44 3.27 12.72
CA GLN A 43 21.89 3.13 11.34
C GLN A 43 20.83 2.46 10.45
N ASP A 44 20.13 1.44 10.95
CA ASP A 44 19.09 0.73 10.20
C ASP A 44 17.90 1.68 9.92
N GLU A 45 17.46 2.46 10.91
CA GLU A 45 16.45 3.52 10.75
C GLU A 45 16.83 4.57 9.69
N LEU A 46 18.07 5.07 9.72
CA LEU A 46 18.56 6.04 8.73
C LEU A 46 18.69 5.45 7.32
N GLN A 47 19.02 4.16 7.20
CA GLN A 47 19.05 3.48 5.90
C GLN A 47 17.65 3.33 5.30
N ASP A 48 16.66 2.99 6.11
CA ASP A 48 15.28 2.86 5.63
C ASP A 48 14.66 4.22 5.30
N LEU A 49 14.88 5.23 6.14
CA LEU A 49 14.49 6.62 5.85
C LEU A 49 15.10 7.11 4.52
N ALA A 50 16.37 6.83 4.25
CA ALA A 50 17.00 7.20 2.98
C ALA A 50 16.32 6.53 1.76
N LYS A 51 15.98 5.23 1.83
CA LYS A 51 15.26 4.50 0.77
C LYS A 51 13.87 5.07 0.51
N ILE A 52 13.17 5.47 1.58
CA ILE A 52 11.83 6.06 1.51
C ILE A 52 11.90 7.45 0.87
N LEU A 53 12.85 8.30 1.28
CA LEU A 53 13.09 9.62 0.68
C LEU A 53 13.47 9.53 -0.81
N GLU A 54 14.36 8.60 -1.20
CA GLU A 54 14.68 8.32 -2.62
C GLU A 54 13.47 7.82 -3.41
N SER A 55 12.51 7.16 -2.74
CA SER A 55 11.29 6.68 -3.38
C SER A 55 10.24 7.77 -3.52
N LEU A 56 10.20 8.72 -2.57
CA LEU A 56 9.43 9.95 -2.69
C LEU A 56 9.99 10.87 -3.78
N GLU A 57 11.31 11.05 -3.88
CA GLU A 57 11.98 11.82 -4.94
C GLU A 57 11.55 11.34 -6.34
N ARG A 58 11.45 10.02 -6.53
CA ARG A 58 10.96 9.38 -7.77
C ARG A 58 9.44 9.48 -7.98
N ALA A 59 8.67 9.76 -6.93
CA ALA A 59 7.21 9.90 -6.97
C ALA A 59 6.74 11.36 -7.09
N VAL A 60 7.65 12.34 -7.03
CA VAL A 60 7.33 13.76 -7.23
C VAL A 60 6.78 13.97 -8.65
N GLY A 61 5.48 14.29 -8.73
CA GLY A 61 4.73 14.50 -9.98
C GLY A 61 3.60 15.52 -9.78
N ASP A 62 2.45 15.28 -10.42
CA ASP A 62 1.33 16.24 -10.48
C ASP A 62 0.57 16.46 -9.16
N GLU A 63 0.77 15.63 -8.12
CA GLU A 63 0.00 15.73 -6.87
C GLU A 63 0.69 16.61 -5.81
N MET A 64 0.32 17.89 -5.78
CA MET A 64 0.96 18.89 -4.92
C MET A 64 0.51 18.86 -3.45
N THR A 65 -0.74 18.47 -3.17
CA THR A 65 -1.34 18.59 -1.83
C THR A 65 -0.64 17.76 -0.75
N MET A 66 -0.38 16.48 -1.01
CA MET A 66 0.35 15.64 -0.07
C MET A 66 1.84 16.03 0.02
N LEU A 67 2.43 16.48 -1.09
CA LEU A 67 3.81 16.97 -1.13
C LEU A 67 4.03 18.27 -0.33
N GLU A 68 3.07 19.20 -0.35
CA GLU A 68 3.06 20.40 0.49
C GLU A 68 2.97 20.05 1.99
N LEU A 69 2.11 19.10 2.36
CA LEU A 69 1.99 18.65 3.75
C LEU A 69 3.25 17.93 4.24
N LEU A 70 3.96 17.22 3.38
CA LEU A 70 5.24 16.56 3.69
C LEU A 70 6.44 17.52 3.75
N GLN A 71 6.34 18.73 3.19
CA GLN A 71 7.48 19.65 3.08
C GLN A 71 8.12 19.97 4.44
N ASN A 72 7.34 20.38 5.44
CA ASN A 72 7.88 20.73 6.76
C ASN A 72 8.41 19.50 7.55
N PRO A 73 7.71 18.35 7.58
CA PRO A 73 8.28 17.11 8.12
C PRO A 73 9.63 16.73 7.53
N ILE A 74 9.79 16.83 6.20
CA ILE A 74 11.04 16.45 5.52
C ILE A 74 12.15 17.50 5.78
N ASP A 75 11.83 18.79 5.77
CA ASP A 75 12.78 19.86 6.11
C ASP A 75 13.27 19.75 7.56
N ARG A 76 12.36 19.54 8.53
CA ARG A 76 12.75 19.34 9.94
C ARG A 76 13.54 18.05 10.13
N CYS A 77 13.15 16.95 9.48
CA CYS A 77 13.92 15.70 9.47
C CYS A 77 15.36 15.94 8.95
N SER A 78 15.52 16.72 7.88
CA SER A 78 16.83 17.07 7.33
C SER A 78 17.68 17.91 8.29
N LYS A 79 17.10 18.93 8.92
CA LYS A 79 17.77 19.79 9.90
C LYS A 79 18.22 18.99 11.12
N VAL A 80 17.31 18.22 11.70
CA VAL A 80 17.56 17.38 12.87
C VAL A 80 18.62 16.30 12.58
N CYS A 81 18.71 15.77 11.36
CA CYS A 81 19.83 14.90 10.96
C CYS A 81 21.18 15.64 10.97
N GLN A 82 21.24 16.88 10.46
CA GLN A 82 22.46 17.69 10.41
C GLN A 82 22.91 18.12 11.82
N GLU A 83 22.00 18.66 12.62
CA GLU A 83 22.23 19.11 14.00
C GLU A 83 22.73 17.95 14.89
N PHE A 84 22.19 16.74 14.68
CA PHE A 84 22.63 15.55 15.40
C PHE A 84 24.03 15.09 14.94
N GLU A 85 24.33 15.10 13.63
CA GLU A 85 25.67 14.79 13.10
C GLU A 85 26.74 15.74 13.66
N GLU A 86 26.47 17.05 13.67
CA GLU A 86 27.36 18.07 14.26
C GLU A 86 27.56 17.86 15.77
N SER A 87 26.49 17.48 16.47
CA SER A 87 26.52 17.17 17.90
C SER A 87 27.36 15.90 18.18
N MET A 88 27.23 14.86 17.34
CA MET A 88 28.01 13.62 17.43
C MET A 88 29.52 13.89 17.22
N GLU A 89 29.88 14.55 16.12
CA GLU A 89 31.28 14.88 15.80
C GLU A 89 31.90 15.79 16.89
N THR A 90 31.11 16.74 17.42
CA THR A 90 31.53 17.58 18.55
C THR A 90 31.75 16.79 19.84
N PHE A 91 30.87 15.84 20.15
CA PHE A 91 30.97 14.97 21.33
C PHE A 91 32.18 14.03 21.24
N TRP A 92 32.40 13.40 20.09
CA TRP A 92 33.53 12.49 19.85
C TRP A 92 34.89 13.21 19.86
N ARG A 93 34.96 14.44 19.34
CA ARG A 93 36.20 15.25 19.40
C ARG A 93 36.57 15.69 20.83
N LYS A 94 35.60 15.78 21.75
CA LYS A 94 35.81 16.23 23.15
C LYS A 94 36.01 15.08 24.16
N SER A 95 35.54 13.87 23.88
CA SER A 95 35.49 12.76 24.85
C SER A 95 36.82 12.00 24.99
N LYS A 96 37.68 12.43 25.93
CA LYS A 96 38.97 11.79 26.25
C LYS A 96 38.86 10.33 26.73
N THR A 97 37.70 9.93 27.29
CA THR A 97 37.42 8.58 27.81
C THR A 97 36.93 7.58 26.76
N GLY A 98 36.78 8.03 25.51
CA GLY A 98 36.51 7.19 24.36
C GLY A 98 35.05 6.79 24.16
N ILE A 99 34.83 6.10 23.05
CA ILE A 99 33.53 5.89 22.38
C ILE A 99 32.46 5.22 23.26
N ARG A 100 32.79 4.61 24.41
CA ARG A 100 31.81 4.00 25.34
C ARG A 100 30.97 5.01 26.12
N ASP A 101 31.36 6.28 26.20
CA ASP A 101 30.58 7.32 26.90
C ASP A 101 29.40 7.89 26.07
N TRP A 102 29.17 7.39 24.85
CA TRP A 102 28.16 7.93 23.93
C TRP A 102 26.74 7.97 24.54
N THR A 103 26.40 7.07 25.48
CA THR A 103 25.11 7.05 26.19
C THR A 103 24.84 8.27 27.08
N LYS A 104 25.83 9.14 27.28
CA LYS A 104 25.72 10.42 27.99
C LYS A 104 25.52 11.61 27.04
N MET A 105 25.44 11.37 25.73
CA MET A 105 25.16 12.40 24.75
C MET A 105 23.68 12.77 24.81
N GLU A 106 23.40 14.01 25.21
CA GLU A 106 22.07 14.61 25.21
C GLU A 106 21.87 15.42 23.92
N PHE A 107 20.71 15.26 23.27
CA PHE A 107 20.31 16.02 22.09
C PHE A 107 18.83 16.38 22.17
N MET A 108 18.48 17.67 21.97
CA MET A 108 17.11 18.19 22.14
C MET A 108 16.42 17.70 23.45
N ARG A 109 17.17 17.59 24.56
CA ARG A 109 16.70 17.06 25.85
C ARG A 109 16.14 15.64 25.78
N GLY A 110 16.78 14.83 24.96
CA GLY A 110 16.60 13.39 24.90
C GLY A 110 17.95 12.68 24.80
N ASP A 111 17.91 11.37 25.01
CA ASP A 111 19.04 10.50 24.68
C ASP A 111 18.97 10.06 23.19
N ILE A 112 19.80 9.10 22.79
CA ILE A 112 19.73 8.58 21.42
C ILE A 112 18.40 7.87 21.10
N ASN A 113 17.70 7.33 22.10
CA ASN A 113 16.46 6.60 21.89
C ASN A 113 15.33 7.58 21.56
N ASP A 114 15.30 8.75 22.22
CA ASP A 114 14.45 9.87 21.81
C ASP A 114 14.73 10.29 20.35
N PHE A 115 16.00 10.32 19.93
CA PHE A 115 16.37 10.64 18.54
C PHE A 115 15.96 9.54 17.56
N ILE A 116 16.16 8.26 17.90
CA ILE A 116 15.73 7.11 17.09
C ILE A 116 14.20 7.11 16.93
N GLU A 117 13.46 7.38 18.01
CA GLU A 117 12.00 7.50 17.99
C GLU A 117 11.54 8.62 17.06
N ARG A 118 12.17 9.79 17.14
CA ARG A 118 11.92 10.93 16.24
C ARG A 118 12.17 10.57 14.77
N ILE A 119 13.30 9.96 14.46
CA ILE A 119 13.62 9.49 13.10
C ILE A 119 12.60 8.45 12.62
N SER A 120 12.18 7.53 13.48
CA SER A 120 11.12 6.56 13.17
C SER A 120 9.77 7.24 12.92
N GLY A 121 9.42 8.29 13.68
CA GLY A 121 8.23 9.11 13.46
C GLY A 121 8.23 9.74 12.07
N TYR A 122 9.31 10.45 11.71
CA TYR A 122 9.49 11.00 10.36
C TYR A 122 9.43 9.91 9.27
N LYS A 123 10.12 8.79 9.45
CA LYS A 123 10.14 7.66 8.51
C LYS A 123 8.73 7.14 8.24
N SER A 124 7.93 6.90 9.28
CA SER A 124 6.56 6.41 9.15
C SER A 124 5.64 7.47 8.50
N THR A 125 5.74 8.74 8.89
CA THR A 125 4.97 9.83 8.25
C THR A 125 5.27 9.95 6.75
N ILE A 126 6.54 9.90 6.36
CA ILE A 126 6.94 9.99 4.94
C ILE A 126 6.52 8.71 4.20
N SER A 127 6.48 7.55 4.85
CA SER A 127 5.95 6.30 4.28
C SER A 127 4.44 6.37 4.02
N VAL A 128 3.66 6.95 4.95
CA VAL A 128 2.24 7.25 4.74
C VAL A 128 2.09 8.22 3.57
N GLY A 129 2.77 9.37 3.60
CA GLY A 129 2.69 10.35 2.50
C GLY A 129 3.05 9.77 1.13
N LEU A 130 4.10 8.96 1.04
CA LEU A 130 4.48 8.22 -0.17
C LEU A 130 3.42 7.20 -0.61
N GLY A 131 2.77 6.50 0.34
CA GLY A 131 1.66 5.60 0.06
C GLY A 131 0.49 6.35 -0.59
N THR A 132 0.10 7.49 -0.02
CA THR A 132 -0.95 8.37 -0.58
C THR A 132 -0.60 8.86 -1.98
N VAL A 133 0.62 9.39 -2.19
CA VAL A 133 1.07 9.86 -3.51
C VAL A 133 1.01 8.75 -4.56
N ASN A 134 1.41 7.52 -4.19
CA ASN A 134 1.29 6.37 -5.09
C ASN A 134 -0.17 5.99 -5.37
N MET A 135 -1.08 6.09 -4.39
CA MET A 135 -2.51 5.82 -4.62
C MET A 135 -3.13 6.84 -5.58
N TYR A 136 -2.83 8.13 -5.42
CA TYR A 136 -3.32 9.20 -6.31
C TYR A 136 -2.67 9.17 -7.69
N ALA A 137 -1.36 8.91 -7.81
CA ALA A 137 -0.70 8.80 -9.11
C ALA A 137 -1.33 7.71 -10.00
N ASN A 138 -1.78 6.60 -9.39
CA ASN A 138 -2.55 5.55 -10.07
C ASN A 138 -3.98 5.98 -10.46
N MET A 139 -4.51 7.07 -9.91
CA MET A 139 -5.84 7.62 -10.20
C MET A 139 -5.79 8.79 -11.21
N SER A 140 -4.76 9.63 -11.17
CA SER A 140 -4.65 10.86 -11.97
C SER A 140 -4.37 10.66 -13.46
N PHE A 141 -3.82 9.51 -13.88
CA PHE A 141 -3.50 9.25 -15.29
C PHE A 141 -4.72 8.86 -16.15
N SER A 142 -5.91 8.71 -15.55
CA SER A 142 -7.12 8.29 -16.26
C SER A 142 -7.92 9.46 -16.87
N ARG A 143 -7.42 10.03 -17.98
CA ARG A 143 -8.23 10.79 -18.95
C ARG A 143 -8.63 9.92 -20.14
N GLU A 144 -9.14 8.73 -19.83
CA GLU A 144 -9.67 7.72 -20.77
C GLU A 144 -11.05 7.26 -20.24
N PRO A 145 -11.92 6.66 -21.08
CA PRO A 145 -13.34 6.49 -20.75
C PRO A 145 -13.60 5.58 -19.54
N ALA A 146 -14.83 5.66 -19.01
CA ALA A 146 -15.24 5.10 -17.72
C ALA A 146 -14.87 3.62 -17.47
N ASP A 147 -14.72 2.83 -18.54
CA ASP A 147 -14.38 1.40 -18.53
C ASP A 147 -12.89 1.11 -18.20
N ALA A 148 -12.04 2.15 -18.16
CA ALA A 148 -10.67 2.08 -17.67
C ALA A 148 -10.61 2.31 -16.15
N VAL A 149 -11.43 3.23 -15.61
CA VAL A 149 -11.43 3.61 -14.19
C VAL A 149 -11.70 2.41 -13.27
N LEU A 150 -12.63 1.53 -13.67
CA LEU A 150 -12.92 0.27 -12.97
C LEU A 150 -11.71 -0.69 -12.92
N ARG A 151 -10.87 -0.72 -13.97
CA ARG A 151 -9.64 -1.54 -14.02
C ARG A 151 -8.49 -0.93 -13.21
N HIS A 152 -8.45 0.39 -13.07
CA HIS A 152 -7.43 1.07 -12.27
C HIS A 152 -7.73 0.98 -10.76
N ALA A 153 -8.98 1.15 -10.33
CA ALA A 153 -9.38 0.88 -8.94
C ALA A 153 -9.11 -0.58 -8.53
N ALA A 154 -9.48 -1.53 -9.40
CA ALA A 154 -9.26 -2.97 -9.19
C ALA A 154 -7.78 -3.41 -9.10
N LYS A 155 -6.81 -2.51 -9.35
CA LYS A 155 -5.38 -2.83 -9.26
C LYS A 155 -4.82 -2.73 -7.84
N ILE A 156 -5.48 -2.00 -6.94
CA ILE A 156 -5.12 -1.97 -5.51
C ILE A 156 -5.90 -3.09 -4.83
N SER A 157 -5.22 -4.16 -4.42
CA SER A 157 -5.86 -5.25 -3.68
C SER A 157 -6.46 -4.73 -2.36
N LYS A 158 -7.62 -5.26 -1.96
CA LYS A 158 -8.23 -4.98 -0.64
C LYS A 158 -7.26 -5.23 0.51
N GLU A 159 -6.35 -6.19 0.36
CA GLU A 159 -5.30 -6.48 1.34
C GLU A 159 -4.25 -5.34 1.41
N VAL A 160 -3.91 -4.72 0.29
CA VAL A 160 -2.99 -3.56 0.25
C VAL A 160 -3.66 -2.34 0.88
N LEU A 161 -4.96 -2.09 0.61
CA LEU A 161 -5.72 -1.03 1.29
C LEU A 161 -5.79 -1.27 2.82
N LYS A 162 -6.01 -2.52 3.24
CA LYS A 162 -6.05 -2.90 4.66
C LYS A 162 -4.71 -2.67 5.35
N GLN A 163 -3.61 -3.20 4.81
CA GLN A 163 -2.26 -3.01 5.34
C GLN A 163 -1.86 -1.52 5.37
N TYR A 164 -2.27 -0.75 4.36
CA TYR A 164 -2.03 0.68 4.31
C TYR A 164 -2.83 1.45 5.39
N ASN A 165 -4.09 1.09 5.61
CA ASN A 165 -4.89 1.65 6.71
C ASN A 165 -4.32 1.31 8.09
N GLU A 166 -3.88 0.06 8.30
CA GLU A 166 -3.17 -0.36 9.53
C GLU A 166 -1.92 0.49 9.77
N MET A 167 -1.10 0.70 8.73
CA MET A 167 0.09 1.57 8.80
C MET A 167 -0.25 3.04 9.14
N ILE A 168 -1.35 3.59 8.63
CA ILE A 168 -1.83 4.93 9.01
C ILE A 168 -2.21 4.98 10.49
N GLN A 169 -2.98 4.00 10.97
CA GLN A 169 -3.44 3.93 12.36
C GLN A 169 -2.26 3.80 13.33
N ASP A 170 -1.31 2.91 13.04
CA ASP A 170 -0.09 2.75 13.82
C ASP A 170 0.76 4.03 13.81
N THR A 171 0.88 4.69 12.65
CA THR A 171 1.66 5.95 12.54
C THR A 171 1.01 7.07 13.35
N ALA A 172 -0.31 7.25 13.24
CA ALA A 172 -1.04 8.26 14.00
C ALA A 172 -0.91 8.03 15.51
N TYR A 173 -1.14 6.81 15.98
CA TYR A 173 -1.01 6.47 17.40
C TYR A 173 0.40 6.73 17.96
N ASN A 174 1.45 6.36 17.23
CA ASN A 174 2.83 6.63 17.64
C ASN A 174 3.15 8.14 17.68
N LEU A 175 2.63 8.92 16.73
CA LEU A 175 2.77 10.38 16.70
C LEU A 175 1.99 11.07 17.84
N GLU A 176 0.81 10.57 18.22
CA GLU A 176 0.06 11.06 19.38
C GLU A 176 0.84 10.83 20.69
N LEU A 177 1.41 9.64 20.87
CA LEU A 177 2.28 9.35 22.02
C LEU A 177 3.54 10.23 22.02
N HIS A 178 4.13 10.50 20.86
CA HIS A 178 5.30 11.38 20.76
C HIS A 178 4.93 12.83 21.11
N LEU A 179 3.79 13.32 20.61
CA LEU A 179 3.28 14.66 20.90
C LEU A 179 3.01 14.85 22.40
N GLN A 180 2.42 13.85 23.07
CA GLN A 180 2.23 13.87 24.53
C GLN A 180 3.57 14.00 25.28
N ARG A 181 4.60 13.25 24.88
CA ARG A 181 5.94 13.33 25.50
C ARG A 181 6.60 14.69 25.27
N ILE A 182 6.42 15.31 24.10
CA ILE A 182 6.91 16.67 23.85
C ILE A 182 6.18 17.68 24.75
N ASP A 183 4.86 17.60 24.85
CA ASP A 183 4.05 18.46 25.72
C ASP A 183 4.44 18.30 27.20
N GLU A 184 4.64 17.08 27.69
CA GLU A 184 5.18 16.80 29.04
C GLU A 184 6.57 17.42 29.26
N LYS A 185 7.51 17.23 28.32
CA LYS A 185 8.86 17.83 28.39
C LYS A 185 8.81 19.37 28.39
N MET A 186 7.84 19.99 27.71
CA MET A 186 7.63 21.43 27.73
C MET A 186 7.03 21.93 29.05
N GLU A 187 6.03 21.26 29.63
CA GLU A 187 5.47 21.64 30.94
C GLU A 187 6.48 21.51 32.07
N ILE A 188 7.26 20.41 32.10
CA ILE A 188 8.36 20.24 33.06
C ILE A 188 9.38 21.39 32.93
N PHE A 189 9.64 21.90 31.73
CA PHE A 189 10.57 23.02 31.55
C PHE A 189 9.98 24.37 32.01
N LYS A 190 8.71 24.66 31.70
CA LYS A 190 8.01 25.88 32.15
C LYS A 190 8.05 26.02 33.68
N ILE A 191 7.97 24.91 34.40
CA ILE A 191 8.05 24.86 35.87
C ILE A 191 9.48 25.12 36.37
N ASN A 192 10.50 24.62 35.67
CA ASN A 192 11.87 24.52 36.21
C ASN A 192 12.85 25.62 35.76
N CYS A 193 12.62 26.35 34.65
CA CYS A 193 13.61 27.30 34.11
C CYS A 193 13.02 28.47 33.29
N THR A 194 13.34 29.70 33.69
CA THR A 194 12.89 30.96 33.04
C THR A 194 13.91 31.60 32.07
N GLY A 195 15.03 30.93 31.75
CA GLY A 195 16.24 31.63 31.26
C GLY A 195 16.88 31.22 29.93
N SER A 196 16.33 30.29 29.14
CA SER A 196 16.99 29.80 27.91
C SER A 196 16.06 29.79 26.70
N SER A 197 16.16 30.83 25.87
CA SER A 197 15.27 31.10 24.73
C SER A 197 15.51 30.21 23.49
N GLU A 198 16.73 29.68 23.34
CA GLU A 198 17.17 29.00 22.11
C GLU A 198 16.62 27.55 22.08
N PHE A 199 16.84 26.80 23.17
CA PHE A 199 16.35 25.42 23.33
C PHE A 199 14.83 25.27 23.45
N THR A 200 14.08 26.35 23.69
CA THR A 200 12.62 26.35 23.63
C THR A 200 12.08 26.36 22.20
N GLY A 201 12.84 26.90 21.23
CA GLY A 201 12.46 26.85 19.82
C GLY A 201 12.39 25.41 19.33
N ASP A 202 13.45 24.64 19.57
CA ASP A 202 13.57 23.27 19.07
C ASP A 202 12.43 22.32 19.47
N LEU A 203 11.97 22.37 20.72
CA LEU A 203 10.85 21.54 21.17
C LEU A 203 9.50 22.05 20.63
N ASN A 204 9.35 23.36 20.44
CA ASN A 204 8.14 23.94 19.85
C ASN A 204 8.04 23.63 18.35
N ASP A 205 9.14 23.74 17.62
CA ASP A 205 9.21 23.42 16.20
C ASP A 205 8.93 21.92 15.98
N GLU A 206 9.52 21.06 16.81
CA GLU A 206 9.25 19.61 16.79
C GLU A 206 7.78 19.30 17.06
N ARG A 207 7.16 20.02 17.99
CA ARG A 207 5.73 19.88 18.34
C ARG A 207 4.82 20.26 17.17
N GLU A 208 5.04 21.42 16.55
CA GLU A 208 4.20 21.87 15.44
C GLU A 208 4.40 21.02 14.18
N VAL A 209 5.62 20.50 13.96
CA VAL A 209 5.89 19.50 12.91
C VAL A 209 5.21 18.16 13.23
N THR A 210 5.23 17.68 14.48
CA THR A 210 4.52 16.45 14.88
C THR A 210 3.02 16.54 14.61
N LYS A 211 2.40 17.70 14.83
CA LYS A 211 0.99 17.94 14.43
C LYS A 211 0.79 17.93 12.91
N GLN A 212 1.78 18.39 12.13
CA GLN A 212 1.73 18.29 10.68
C GLN A 212 1.85 16.84 10.20
N CYS A 213 2.66 16.03 10.88
CA CYS A 213 2.72 14.58 10.65
C CYS A 213 1.38 13.88 10.94
N LEU A 214 0.63 14.33 11.97
CA LEU A 214 -0.73 13.87 12.22
C LEU A 214 -1.70 14.26 11.09
N ARG A 215 -1.65 15.50 10.59
CA ARG A 215 -2.46 15.93 9.42
C ARG A 215 -2.18 15.09 8.17
N VAL A 216 -0.92 14.69 7.92
CA VAL A 216 -0.57 13.75 6.83
C VAL A 216 -1.32 12.41 6.98
N CYS A 217 -1.49 11.92 8.21
CA CYS A 217 -2.23 10.70 8.51
C CYS A 217 -3.75 10.88 8.37
N GLU A 218 -4.29 12.03 8.78
CA GLU A 218 -5.70 12.40 8.62
C GLU A 218 -6.09 12.48 7.13
N ASP A 219 -5.30 13.21 6.33
CA ASP A 219 -5.51 13.32 4.88
C ASP A 219 -5.40 11.95 4.21
N ALA A 220 -4.36 11.16 4.54
CA ALA A 220 -4.20 9.80 4.02
C ALA A 220 -5.41 8.89 4.33
N ARG A 221 -5.99 9.01 5.54
CA ARG A 221 -7.22 8.29 5.90
C ARG A 221 -8.41 8.74 5.05
N HIS A 222 -8.56 10.06 4.84
CA HIS A 222 -9.59 10.59 3.94
C HIS A 222 -9.43 10.10 2.50
N VAL A 223 -8.21 9.87 2.01
CA VAL A 223 -8.00 9.23 0.70
C VAL A 223 -8.57 7.82 0.67
N ILE A 224 -8.23 6.96 1.65
CA ILE A 224 -8.76 5.59 1.73
C ILE A 224 -10.29 5.59 1.83
N GLU A 225 -10.85 6.45 2.70
CA GLU A 225 -12.30 6.63 2.84
C GLU A 225 -12.94 7.08 1.53
N SER A 226 -12.31 7.98 0.78
CA SER A 226 -12.79 8.42 -0.54
C SER A 226 -12.74 7.30 -1.59
N ILE A 227 -11.74 6.41 -1.54
CA ILE A 227 -11.65 5.24 -2.42
C ILE A 227 -12.78 4.26 -2.09
N GLY A 228 -12.92 3.86 -0.82
CA GLY A 228 -13.97 2.92 -0.39
C GLY A 228 -15.40 3.46 -0.58
N THR A 229 -15.62 4.75 -0.34
CA THR A 229 -16.93 5.39 -0.60
C THR A 229 -17.18 5.62 -2.08
N ARG A 230 -16.16 5.82 -2.92
CA ARG A 230 -16.31 5.89 -4.38
C ARG A 230 -16.58 4.50 -4.98
N GLU A 231 -15.99 3.44 -4.46
CA GLU A 231 -16.38 2.06 -4.80
C GLU A 231 -17.84 1.82 -4.40
N GLY A 232 -18.21 2.15 -3.16
CA GLY A 232 -19.61 2.09 -2.69
C GLY A 232 -20.57 2.94 -3.53
N SER A 233 -20.18 4.14 -3.93
CA SER A 233 -21.02 5.07 -4.70
C SER A 233 -21.06 4.75 -6.19
N LEU A 234 -20.06 4.11 -6.79
CA LEU A 234 -20.14 3.55 -8.15
C LEU A 234 -21.03 2.30 -8.19
N LEU A 235 -21.12 1.55 -7.09
CA LEU A 235 -22.15 0.52 -6.91
C LEU A 235 -23.55 1.15 -6.70
N GLN A 236 -23.65 2.18 -5.85
CA GLN A 236 -24.92 2.76 -5.40
C GLN A 236 -25.56 3.77 -6.38
N SER A 237 -24.78 4.53 -7.15
CA SER A 237 -25.29 5.41 -8.23
C SER A 237 -25.87 4.63 -9.40
N ARG A 238 -25.43 3.38 -9.59
CA ARG A 238 -26.08 2.43 -10.51
C ARG A 238 -27.33 1.77 -9.90
N SER A 239 -27.50 1.83 -8.58
CA SER A 239 -28.67 1.29 -7.88
C SER A 239 -29.90 2.20 -7.89
N GLN A 240 -29.77 3.48 -8.31
CA GLN A 240 -30.85 4.47 -8.12
C GLN A 240 -31.76 4.74 -9.32
N ASN A 241 -31.58 4.08 -10.48
CA ASN A 241 -32.48 4.27 -11.63
C ASN A 241 -32.99 3.01 -12.35
N ASP A 242 -32.37 1.82 -12.24
CA ASP A 242 -32.83 0.58 -12.93
C ASP A 242 -32.56 -0.70 -12.10
N ALA A 243 -32.95 -0.68 -10.81
CA ALA A 243 -32.46 -1.66 -9.81
C ALA A 243 -32.88 -3.13 -10.02
N GLU A 244 -34.00 -3.42 -10.72
CA GLU A 244 -34.50 -4.81 -10.88
C GLU A 244 -33.99 -5.53 -12.14
N ASP A 245 -33.34 -4.82 -13.09
CA ASP A 245 -32.92 -5.37 -14.39
C ASP A 245 -31.38 -5.34 -14.59
N ASP A 246 -30.63 -4.48 -13.87
CA ASP A 246 -29.16 -4.44 -13.99
C ASP A 246 -28.44 -5.59 -13.25
N GLU A 247 -28.95 -6.06 -12.10
CA GLU A 247 -28.33 -7.19 -11.39
C GLU A 247 -28.40 -8.50 -12.20
N GLY A 248 -29.55 -8.76 -12.83
CA GLY A 248 -29.73 -9.89 -13.76
C GLY A 248 -28.78 -9.80 -14.97
N LYS A 249 -28.55 -8.59 -15.50
CA LYS A 249 -27.61 -8.36 -16.62
C LYS A 249 -26.15 -8.47 -16.21
N ARG A 250 -25.76 -8.01 -15.01
CA ARG A 250 -24.40 -8.22 -14.47
C ARG A 250 -24.12 -9.69 -14.23
N PHE A 251 -25.05 -10.39 -13.59
CA PHE A 251 -25.02 -11.85 -13.43
C PHE A 251 -24.87 -12.54 -14.79
N GLN A 252 -25.69 -12.17 -15.78
CA GLN A 252 -25.62 -12.75 -17.12
C GLN A 252 -24.29 -12.44 -17.82
N ALA A 253 -23.76 -11.23 -17.72
CA ALA A 253 -22.47 -10.85 -18.30
C ALA A 253 -21.30 -11.62 -17.67
N GLN A 254 -21.30 -11.81 -16.36
CA GLN A 254 -20.28 -12.58 -15.64
C GLN A 254 -20.37 -14.08 -16.02
N VAL A 255 -21.57 -14.65 -16.05
CA VAL A 255 -21.81 -16.03 -16.50
C VAL A 255 -21.36 -16.24 -17.96
N LEU A 256 -21.71 -15.32 -18.87
CA LEU A 256 -21.27 -15.37 -20.28
C LEU A 256 -19.75 -15.23 -20.41
N THR A 257 -19.11 -14.44 -19.54
CA THR A 257 -17.64 -14.28 -19.52
C THR A 257 -16.96 -15.57 -19.06
N CYS A 258 -17.43 -16.19 -17.98
CA CYS A 258 -16.91 -17.48 -17.52
C CYS A 258 -17.14 -18.58 -18.56
N GLN A 259 -18.34 -18.64 -19.16
CA GLN A 259 -18.64 -19.59 -20.24
C GLN A 259 -17.69 -19.40 -21.44
N ALA A 260 -17.47 -18.16 -21.89
CA ALA A 260 -16.53 -17.89 -22.97
C ALA A 260 -15.07 -18.26 -22.61
N LEU A 261 -14.67 -18.09 -21.34
CA LEU A 261 -13.34 -18.54 -20.87
C LEU A 261 -13.20 -20.07 -20.86
N ASP A 262 -14.24 -20.79 -20.43
CA ASP A 262 -14.28 -22.26 -20.49
C ASP A 262 -14.28 -22.78 -21.94
N GLU A 263 -15.11 -22.21 -22.83
CA GLU A 263 -15.15 -22.55 -24.26
C GLU A 263 -13.79 -22.29 -24.94
N ASN A 264 -13.12 -21.17 -24.61
CA ASN A 264 -11.78 -20.88 -25.09
C ASN A 264 -10.73 -21.86 -24.54
N ARG A 265 -10.78 -22.18 -23.23
CA ARG A 265 -9.89 -23.18 -22.60
C ARG A 265 -9.98 -24.52 -23.30
N ASP A 266 -11.20 -25.00 -23.55
CA ASP A 266 -11.45 -26.30 -24.16
C ASP A 266 -11.05 -26.29 -25.65
N SER A 267 -11.28 -25.17 -26.35
CA SER A 267 -10.80 -24.95 -27.73
C SER A 267 -9.27 -24.95 -27.84
N PHE A 268 -8.56 -24.26 -26.94
CA PHE A 268 -7.09 -24.30 -26.91
C PHE A 268 -6.55 -25.68 -26.53
N SER A 269 -7.21 -26.40 -25.63
CA SER A 269 -6.87 -27.78 -25.27
C SER A 269 -6.97 -28.74 -26.48
N LEU A 270 -8.06 -28.61 -27.26
CA LEU A 270 -8.25 -29.36 -28.51
C LEU A 270 -7.19 -29.00 -29.55
N LEU A 271 -6.94 -27.70 -29.75
CA LEU A 271 -5.97 -27.20 -30.73
C LEU A 271 -4.54 -27.65 -30.39
N ILE A 272 -4.11 -27.57 -29.13
CA ILE A 272 -2.82 -28.10 -28.65
C ILE A 272 -2.72 -29.60 -28.94
N SER A 273 -3.81 -30.37 -28.76
CA SER A 273 -3.83 -31.81 -29.02
C SER A 273 -3.71 -32.14 -30.51
N GLN A 274 -4.38 -31.38 -31.38
CA GLN A 274 -4.28 -31.50 -32.84
C GLN A 274 -2.87 -31.15 -33.35
N LEU A 275 -2.30 -30.02 -32.90
CA LEU A 275 -0.95 -29.61 -33.27
C LEU A 275 0.10 -30.64 -32.83
N ARG A 276 -0.04 -31.22 -31.63
CA ARG A 276 0.82 -32.31 -31.15
C ARG A 276 0.76 -33.54 -32.05
N SER A 277 -0.44 -33.99 -32.42
CA SER A 277 -0.61 -35.16 -33.30
C SER A 277 -0.03 -34.93 -34.70
N ARG A 278 -0.17 -33.73 -35.26
CA ARG A 278 0.49 -33.35 -36.53
C ARG A 278 2.01 -33.33 -36.39
N LEU A 279 2.53 -32.73 -35.32
CA LEU A 279 3.97 -32.67 -35.03
C LEU A 279 4.58 -34.08 -34.87
N GLU A 280 3.89 -34.96 -34.15
CA GLU A 280 4.28 -36.36 -33.97
C GLU A 280 4.30 -37.12 -35.31
N THR A 281 3.31 -36.90 -36.17
CA THR A 281 3.28 -37.49 -37.53
C THR A 281 4.49 -37.05 -38.38
N LEU A 282 4.87 -35.76 -38.35
CA LEU A 282 6.05 -35.25 -39.06
C LEU A 282 7.39 -35.71 -38.45
N ILE A 283 7.40 -36.03 -37.15
CA ILE A 283 8.56 -36.65 -36.50
C ILE A 283 8.72 -38.10 -36.98
N MET A 284 7.62 -38.86 -37.07
CA MET A 284 7.64 -40.26 -37.53
C MET A 284 7.99 -40.40 -39.03
N ASN A 285 7.59 -39.43 -39.87
CA ASN A 285 7.94 -39.42 -41.29
C ASN A 285 9.44 -39.11 -41.55
N ASN A 286 10.08 -38.39 -40.62
CA ASN A 286 11.52 -38.08 -40.61
C ASN A 286 12.10 -37.45 -41.89
N ASP A 287 11.31 -36.64 -42.62
CA ASP A 287 11.79 -35.87 -43.78
C ASP A 287 12.62 -34.65 -43.32
N PRO A 288 13.82 -34.39 -43.87
CA PRO A 288 14.58 -33.16 -43.61
C PRO A 288 13.84 -31.87 -44.00
N SER A 289 12.99 -31.91 -45.04
CA SER A 289 12.22 -30.75 -45.52
C SER A 289 11.23 -30.23 -44.47
N ASP A 290 10.75 -31.11 -43.59
CA ASP A 290 9.74 -30.78 -42.57
C ASP A 290 10.31 -30.08 -41.33
N GLU A 291 11.63 -29.88 -41.24
CA GLU A 291 12.26 -29.23 -40.07
C GLU A 291 11.70 -27.81 -39.81
N LYS A 292 11.43 -27.06 -40.88
CA LYS A 292 10.80 -25.72 -40.79
C LYS A 292 9.32 -25.78 -40.37
N GLU A 293 8.59 -26.83 -40.74
CA GLU A 293 7.19 -27.02 -40.32
C GLU A 293 7.12 -27.49 -38.87
N ARG A 294 8.00 -28.42 -38.46
CA ARG A 294 8.13 -28.88 -37.07
C ARG A 294 8.45 -27.72 -36.11
N ALA A 295 9.37 -26.82 -36.49
CA ALA A 295 9.68 -25.62 -35.72
C ALA A 295 8.45 -24.70 -35.54
N ARG A 296 7.67 -24.46 -36.61
CA ARG A 296 6.44 -23.66 -36.57
C ARG A 296 5.36 -24.27 -35.69
N LEU A 297 5.07 -25.57 -35.85
CA LEU A 297 4.09 -26.26 -35.01
C LEU A 297 4.50 -26.23 -33.53
N GLN A 298 5.80 -26.29 -33.23
CA GLN A 298 6.29 -26.19 -31.87
C GLN A 298 6.12 -24.77 -31.28
N GLU A 299 6.26 -23.72 -32.10
CA GLU A 299 5.95 -22.34 -31.75
C GLU A 299 4.44 -22.15 -31.50
N ASP A 300 3.58 -22.61 -32.41
CA ASP A 300 2.12 -22.56 -32.29
C ASP A 300 1.61 -23.28 -31.03
N ILE A 301 2.19 -24.45 -30.70
CA ILE A 301 1.90 -25.18 -29.45
C ILE A 301 2.27 -24.35 -28.22
N ASN A 302 3.37 -23.61 -28.26
CA ASN A 302 3.83 -22.82 -27.11
C ASN A 302 2.99 -21.55 -26.94
N SER A 303 2.66 -20.86 -28.03
CA SER A 303 1.72 -19.72 -28.03
C SER A 303 0.33 -20.15 -27.51
N SER A 304 -0.18 -21.29 -27.98
CA SER A 304 -1.47 -21.84 -27.53
C SER A 304 -1.49 -22.20 -26.03
N LYS A 305 -0.36 -22.68 -25.47
CA LYS A 305 -0.24 -22.88 -24.01
C LYS A 305 -0.25 -21.56 -23.24
N GLN A 306 0.35 -20.50 -23.76
CA GLN A 306 0.30 -19.18 -23.12
C GLN A 306 -1.14 -18.63 -23.10
N CYS A 307 -1.88 -18.75 -24.21
CA CYS A 307 -3.30 -18.41 -24.26
C CYS A 307 -4.13 -19.23 -23.25
N LEU A 308 -3.87 -20.54 -23.16
CA LEU A 308 -4.52 -21.42 -22.18
C LEU A 308 -4.24 -20.98 -20.72
N GLU A 309 -3.01 -20.54 -20.42
CA GLU A 309 -2.64 -20.06 -19.09
C GLU A 309 -3.31 -18.72 -18.75
N VAL A 310 -3.43 -17.80 -19.72
CA VAL A 310 -4.20 -16.57 -19.57
C VAL A 310 -5.67 -16.87 -19.27
N CYS A 311 -6.28 -17.87 -19.94
CA CYS A 311 -7.65 -18.29 -19.63
C CYS A 311 -7.80 -18.84 -18.20
N LYS A 312 -6.80 -19.56 -17.65
CA LYS A 312 -6.83 -20.02 -16.25
C LYS A 312 -6.72 -18.87 -15.26
N VAL A 313 -5.71 -18.00 -15.43
CA VAL A 313 -5.49 -16.85 -14.53
C VAL A 313 -6.69 -15.90 -14.54
N ALA A 314 -7.30 -15.67 -15.72
CA ALA A 314 -8.53 -14.88 -15.82
C ALA A 314 -9.70 -15.51 -15.04
N ASN A 315 -9.80 -16.85 -15.03
CA ASN A 315 -10.83 -17.57 -14.28
C ASN A 315 -10.57 -17.54 -12.77
N GLU A 316 -9.31 -17.68 -12.34
CA GLU A 316 -8.88 -17.57 -10.93
C GLU A 316 -9.09 -16.16 -10.37
N VAL A 317 -8.82 -15.11 -11.14
CA VAL A 317 -9.08 -13.71 -10.75
C VAL A 317 -10.59 -13.39 -10.73
N SER A 318 -11.41 -14.15 -11.46
CA SER A 318 -12.87 -14.01 -11.51
C SER A 318 -13.62 -14.84 -10.45
N SER A 319 -12.92 -15.51 -9.52
CA SER A 319 -13.50 -16.57 -8.69
C SER A 319 -14.35 -16.10 -7.49
N GLN A 320 -15.36 -15.27 -7.74
CA GLN A 320 -16.56 -15.27 -6.91
C GLN A 320 -17.34 -16.55 -7.26
N LYS A 321 -17.48 -17.50 -6.33
CA LYS A 321 -18.32 -18.68 -6.59
C LYS A 321 -19.77 -18.26 -6.54
N ILE A 322 -20.53 -18.65 -7.55
CA ILE A 322 -21.95 -18.34 -7.65
C ILE A 322 -22.77 -19.58 -7.30
N TYR A 323 -23.54 -19.52 -6.21
CA TYR A 323 -24.44 -20.59 -5.75
C TYR A 323 -25.89 -20.33 -6.23
N ARG A 324 -26.79 -21.33 -6.26
CA ARG A 324 -28.17 -21.20 -6.79
C ARG A 324 -29.23 -22.12 -6.10
N ILE A 325 -29.78 -21.77 -4.91
CA ILE A 325 -30.38 -22.77 -3.94
C ILE A 325 -31.62 -22.33 -3.09
N GLY A 326 -32.80 -21.99 -3.68
CA GLY A 326 -33.98 -21.51 -2.92
C GLY A 326 -35.26 -20.98 -3.64
N GLU A 327 -36.36 -21.69 -3.43
CA GLU A 327 -37.79 -21.34 -3.42
C GLU A 327 -38.02 -21.94 -2.04
N VAL A 328 -37.81 -21.09 -1.03
CA VAL A 328 -37.42 -21.53 0.30
C VAL A 328 -38.68 -21.69 1.14
N ILE A 329 -39.10 -22.93 1.36
CA ILE A 329 -40.42 -23.25 1.94
C ILE A 329 -40.22 -24.06 3.22
N ALA A 330 -40.52 -23.47 4.36
CA ALA A 330 -40.71 -24.17 5.62
C ALA A 330 -42.22 -24.38 5.87
N ASP A 331 -42.62 -25.60 6.21
CA ASP A 331 -44.02 -25.98 6.44
C ASP A 331 -44.18 -26.76 7.77
N GLY A 332 -45.29 -26.54 8.47
CA GLY A 332 -45.49 -26.94 9.87
C GLY A 332 -44.59 -26.18 10.85
N GLU A 333 -44.29 -26.78 12.01
CA GLU A 333 -43.31 -26.25 12.98
C GLU A 333 -41.87 -26.63 12.57
N SER A 334 -41.42 -26.18 11.39
CA SER A 334 -40.07 -26.45 10.89
C SER A 334 -39.21 -25.20 10.79
N ASP A 335 -37.92 -25.35 11.10
CA ASP A 335 -36.93 -24.26 11.08
C ASP A 335 -36.06 -24.37 9.83
N GLN A 336 -35.70 -23.22 9.23
CA GLN A 336 -34.84 -23.18 8.06
C GLN A 336 -33.90 -21.96 8.16
N VAL A 337 -32.59 -22.20 8.08
CA VAL A 337 -31.55 -21.18 8.29
C VAL A 337 -30.59 -21.18 7.11
N VAL A 338 -30.35 -20.01 6.53
CA VAL A 338 -29.41 -19.84 5.40
C VAL A 338 -28.24 -18.97 5.85
N VAL A 339 -27.01 -19.44 5.67
CA VAL A 339 -25.78 -18.77 6.17
C VAL A 339 -24.70 -18.75 5.09
N THR A 340 -24.05 -17.61 4.87
CA THR A 340 -22.88 -17.52 3.97
C THR A 340 -21.74 -16.78 4.67
N THR A 341 -20.50 -17.22 4.46
CA THR A 341 -19.30 -16.42 4.78
C THR A 341 -18.47 -16.15 3.53
N LEU A 342 -17.82 -14.98 3.50
CA LEU A 342 -16.91 -14.47 2.47
C LEU A 342 -17.46 -14.28 1.03
N ALA A 343 -17.94 -13.06 0.75
CA ALA A 343 -17.84 -12.32 -0.53
C ALA A 343 -18.31 -12.98 -1.86
N ASP A 344 -18.96 -14.14 -1.80
CA ASP A 344 -19.51 -14.89 -2.93
C ASP A 344 -20.97 -14.51 -3.23
N LEU A 345 -21.39 -14.59 -4.50
CA LEU A 345 -22.74 -14.19 -4.93
C LEU A 345 -23.71 -15.39 -4.86
N PHE A 346 -24.88 -15.22 -4.24
CA PHE A 346 -25.75 -16.34 -3.85
C PHE A 346 -27.16 -16.20 -4.45
N ASP A 347 -27.49 -17.00 -5.48
CA ASP A 347 -28.79 -16.99 -6.17
C ASP A 347 -29.82 -17.95 -5.54
N ILE A 348 -31.08 -17.51 -5.63
CA ILE A 348 -32.36 -18.00 -5.11
C ILE A 348 -33.16 -19.04 -5.97
N LYS A 349 -32.99 -20.40 -5.94
CA LYS A 349 -33.84 -21.39 -6.76
C LYS A 349 -34.85 -22.48 -6.21
N ARG A 350 -34.51 -23.58 -5.47
CA ARG A 350 -35.48 -24.37 -4.63
C ARG A 350 -34.87 -24.98 -3.34
N ALA A 351 -35.51 -24.86 -2.17
CA ALA A 351 -35.14 -25.55 -0.92
C ALA A 351 -36.33 -25.71 0.07
N VAL A 352 -36.69 -26.92 0.53
CA VAL A 352 -37.92 -27.14 1.33
C VAL A 352 -37.63 -27.90 2.64
N SER A 353 -38.21 -27.43 3.75
CA SER A 353 -38.18 -28.03 5.09
C SER A 353 -39.62 -28.37 5.55
N GLN A 354 -39.85 -29.56 6.11
CA GLN A 354 -41.18 -30.01 6.57
C GLN A 354 -41.08 -30.92 7.80
N GLY A 355 -42.16 -31.01 8.58
CA GLY A 355 -42.39 -32.08 9.56
C GLY A 355 -41.47 -32.04 10.79
N ASN A 356 -41.48 -30.92 11.52
CA ASN A 356 -40.70 -30.68 12.74
C ASN A 356 -39.20 -31.02 12.58
N SER A 357 -38.62 -30.58 11.46
CA SER A 357 -37.20 -30.72 11.15
C SER A 357 -36.54 -29.34 10.99
N ALA A 358 -35.21 -29.31 11.12
CA ALA A 358 -34.39 -28.12 10.95
C ALA A 358 -33.43 -28.31 9.78
N GLN A 359 -33.41 -27.37 8.82
CA GLN A 359 -32.54 -27.42 7.65
C GLN A 359 -31.62 -26.20 7.60
N LEU A 360 -30.31 -26.42 7.53
CA LEU A 360 -29.31 -25.36 7.38
C LEU A 360 -28.65 -25.44 6.01
N VAL A 361 -28.65 -24.34 5.27
CA VAL A 361 -28.11 -24.23 3.89
C VAL A 361 -27.05 -23.15 3.87
N GLY A 362 -25.84 -23.44 3.41
CA GLY A 362 -24.79 -22.42 3.43
C GLY A 362 -23.49 -22.77 2.74
N GLY A 363 -22.69 -21.73 2.53
CA GLY A 363 -21.29 -21.80 2.08
C GLY A 363 -20.39 -21.10 3.11
N GLN A 364 -19.20 -21.65 3.35
CA GLN A 364 -18.25 -21.13 4.35
C GLN A 364 -17.08 -20.40 3.67
#